data_AF-A0ABD3QLZ8-F1
#
_entry.id   AF-A0ABD3QLZ8-F1
#
_cell.length_a   1.000
_cell.length_b   1.000
_cell.length_c   1.000
_cell.angle_alpha   90.00
_cell.angle_beta   90.00
_cell.angle_gamma   90.00
#
_symmetry.space_group_name_H-M   'P 1'
#
loop_
_entity.id
_entity.type
_entity.pdbx_description
1 polymer ?
#
loop_
_entity_poly.entity_id
_entity_poly.type
_entity_poly.pdbx_seq_one_letter_code
_entity_poly.pdbx_strand_id
1 'polypeptide(L)'
;MSSNEANTTTTAPKPSSSTVTAVENAAELSFGAGFSGEDIQILSNAQVAVILQMSAQNALIRDEELHDVYKKTQKYVERYNTMKNPEKEHQELVDELDNLQGALTTFRKETEEGQEMELHQFEVAALMNLVATDTMVEEAVALIPSLSRFPESAIDEILDLIRNTMIRIVSYGS
;
A
#
# COMPACT_ATOMS: atom_id res chain seq x y z
N MET A 1 51.32 1.79 38.70
CA MET A 1 51.08 2.08 37.28
C MET A 1 51.50 0.85 36.49
N SER A 2 50.57 -0.08 36.28
CA SER A 2 50.75 -1.23 35.40
C SER A 2 49.63 -1.19 34.39
N SER A 3 49.99 -0.94 33.14
CA SER A 3 49.10 -0.95 31.99
C SER A 3 48.64 -2.39 31.73
N ASN A 4 47.33 -2.62 31.75
CA ASN A 4 46.74 -3.89 31.35
C ASN A 4 46.14 -3.68 29.95
N GLU A 5 46.73 -4.32 28.94
CA GLU A 5 46.27 -4.28 27.56
C GLU A 5 44.90 -4.95 27.44
N ALA A 6 43.89 -4.18 27.06
CA ALA A 6 42.55 -4.68 26.77
C ALA A 6 42.54 -5.34 25.39
N ASN A 7 42.43 -6.66 25.40
CA ASN A 7 42.16 -7.52 24.24
C ASN A 7 40.82 -7.12 23.60
N THR A 8 40.87 -6.44 22.45
CA THR A 8 39.68 -6.10 21.66
C THR A 8 39.39 -7.23 20.69
N THR A 9 38.55 -8.17 21.12
CA THR A 9 37.99 -9.20 20.25
C THR A 9 37.04 -8.53 19.24
N THR A 10 37.52 -8.37 18.00
CA THR A 10 36.68 -8.05 16.84
C THR A 10 35.72 -9.20 16.59
N THR A 11 34.50 -9.12 17.11
CA THR A 11 33.38 -9.94 16.64
C THR A 11 32.97 -9.46 15.26
N ALA A 12 33.43 -10.17 14.23
CA ALA A 12 32.85 -10.11 12.90
C ALA A 12 31.34 -10.43 12.98
N PRO A 13 30.47 -9.75 12.21
CA PRO A 13 29.07 -10.12 12.14
C PRO A 13 29.00 -11.51 11.49
N LYS A 14 28.40 -12.48 12.19
CA LYS A 14 28.10 -13.80 11.62
C LYS A 14 27.21 -13.59 10.39
N PRO A 15 27.46 -14.31 9.27
CA PRO A 15 26.53 -14.34 8.17
C PRO A 15 25.20 -14.89 8.71
N SER A 16 24.13 -14.12 8.56
CA SER A 16 22.78 -14.53 8.87
C SER A 16 22.52 -15.84 8.12
N SER A 17 22.38 -16.93 8.88
CA SER A 17 21.95 -18.22 8.40
C SER A 17 20.76 -18.01 7.46
N SER A 18 20.94 -18.32 6.19
CA SER A 18 19.89 -18.47 5.20
C SER A 18 19.00 -19.65 5.62
N THR A 19 18.12 -19.42 6.60
CA THR A 19 16.90 -20.21 6.74
C THR A 19 16.22 -20.12 5.40
N VAL A 20 15.96 -21.26 4.77
CA VAL A 20 15.10 -21.35 3.59
C VAL A 20 13.77 -20.73 3.98
N THR A 21 13.59 -19.45 3.65
CA THR A 21 12.35 -18.72 3.88
C THR A 21 11.29 -19.46 3.09
N ALA A 22 10.11 -19.68 3.68
CA ALA A 22 8.96 -20.20 2.95
C ALA A 22 8.82 -19.43 1.63
N VAL A 23 8.40 -20.10 0.55
CA VAL A 23 8.25 -19.46 -0.75
C VAL A 23 7.25 -18.30 -0.60
N GLU A 24 7.74 -17.08 -0.80
CA GLU A 24 6.92 -15.87 -0.75
C GLU A 24 5.97 -15.87 -1.95
N ASN A 25 4.69 -15.63 -1.67
CA ASN A 25 3.63 -15.63 -2.67
C ASN A 25 2.52 -14.65 -2.24
N ALA A 26 2.46 -13.50 -2.93
CA ALA A 26 1.46 -12.48 -2.65
C ALA A 26 0.02 -12.95 -2.93
N ALA A 27 -0.17 -13.88 -3.87
CA ALA A 27 -1.48 -14.45 -4.18
C ALA A 27 -2.02 -15.34 -3.03
N GLU A 28 -1.14 -15.82 -2.16
CA GLU A 28 -1.46 -16.63 -0.98
C GLU A 28 -1.24 -15.87 0.33
N LEU A 29 -1.02 -14.55 0.26
CA LEU A 29 -0.68 -13.68 1.41
C LEU A 29 0.55 -14.16 2.19
N SER A 30 1.46 -14.86 1.52
CA SER A 30 2.72 -15.37 2.09
C SER A 30 3.83 -14.36 1.83
N PHE A 31 4.20 -13.59 2.86
CA PHE A 31 5.27 -12.59 2.78
C PHE A 31 6.43 -12.92 3.72
N GLY A 32 7.62 -12.42 3.40
CA GLY A 32 8.80 -12.58 4.26
C GLY A 32 8.64 -11.92 5.63
N ALA A 33 9.46 -12.33 6.60
CA ALA A 33 9.37 -11.88 7.99
C ALA A 33 9.49 -10.35 8.18
N GLY A 34 10.15 -9.64 7.24
CA GLY A 34 10.21 -8.18 7.25
C GLY A 34 8.88 -7.50 6.95
N PHE A 35 7.91 -8.25 6.43
CA PHE A 35 6.56 -7.79 6.10
C PHE A 35 5.49 -8.29 7.09
N SER A 36 5.89 -8.94 8.18
CA SER A 36 4.96 -9.54 9.16
C SER A 36 4.68 -8.65 10.37
N GLY A 37 5.22 -7.43 10.41
CA GLY A 37 5.07 -6.50 11.53
C GLY A 37 3.79 -5.67 11.47
N GLU A 38 3.24 -5.34 12.65
CA GLU A 38 2.08 -4.44 12.79
C GLU A 38 2.41 -2.99 12.35
N ASP A 39 3.70 -2.63 12.30
CA ASP A 39 4.17 -1.27 11.97
C ASP A 39 4.24 -0.98 10.45
N ILE A 40 3.83 -1.92 9.61
CA ILE A 40 3.87 -1.72 8.16
C ILE A 40 2.67 -0.90 7.76
N GLN A 41 2.94 0.28 7.21
CA GLN A 41 1.94 1.12 6.57
C GLN A 41 1.99 0.90 5.06
N ILE A 42 0.92 0.34 4.51
CA ILE A 42 0.77 0.23 3.07
C ILE A 42 0.32 1.57 2.47
N LEU A 43 0.83 1.90 1.28
CA LEU A 43 0.48 3.12 0.54
C LEU A 43 0.03 2.76 -0.88
N SER A 44 -1.05 3.40 -1.31
CA SER A 44 -1.49 3.37 -2.72
C SER A 44 -0.63 4.30 -3.60
N ASN A 45 -0.66 4.09 -4.91
CA ASN A 45 -0.01 4.97 -5.89
C ASN A 45 -0.46 6.42 -5.73
N ALA A 46 -1.75 6.63 -5.42
CA ALA A 46 -2.31 7.96 -5.21
C ALA A 46 -1.69 8.66 -3.98
N GLN A 47 -1.57 7.95 -2.85
CA GLN A 47 -0.94 8.48 -1.64
C GLN A 47 0.56 8.74 -1.86
N VAL A 48 1.26 7.80 -2.51
CA VAL A 48 2.68 7.98 -2.85
C VAL A 48 2.86 9.19 -3.76
N ALA A 49 1.98 9.42 -4.74
CA ALA A 49 2.05 10.60 -5.61
C ALA A 49 1.97 11.92 -4.80
N VAL A 50 1.05 12.01 -3.85
CA VAL A 50 0.93 13.19 -2.97
C VAL A 50 2.19 13.38 -2.12
N ILE A 51 2.66 12.32 -1.46
CA ILE A 51 3.85 12.36 -0.60
C ILE A 51 5.09 12.80 -1.40
N LEU A 52 5.29 12.22 -2.58
CA LEU A 52 6.43 12.58 -3.44
C LEU A 52 6.29 14.02 -3.97
N GLN A 53 5.09 14.50 -4.31
CA GLN A 53 4.92 15.89 -4.73
C GLN A 53 5.30 16.88 -3.61
N MET A 54 4.85 16.62 -2.37
CA MET A 54 5.19 17.45 -1.21
C MET A 54 6.68 17.40 -0.87
N SER A 55 7.26 16.19 -0.89
CA SER A 55 8.68 15.99 -0.62
C SER A 55 9.57 16.64 -1.69
N ALA A 56 9.19 16.60 -2.97
CA ALA A 56 9.89 17.25 -4.06
C ALA A 56 9.89 18.79 -3.92
N GLN A 57 8.74 19.37 -3.56
CA GLN A 57 8.62 20.81 -3.29
C GLN A 57 9.54 21.23 -2.12
N ASN A 58 9.60 20.43 -1.07
CA ASN A 58 10.51 20.68 0.06
C ASN A 58 11.99 20.58 -0.32
N ALA A 59 12.35 19.62 -1.19
CA ALA A 59 13.72 19.50 -1.71
C ALA A 59 14.12 20.73 -2.54
N LEU A 60 13.21 21.25 -3.37
CA LEU A 60 13.44 22.49 -4.13
C LEU A 60 13.66 23.70 -3.22
N ILE A 61 12.89 23.83 -2.14
CA ILE A 61 13.07 24.91 -1.15
C ILE A 61 14.45 24.82 -0.47
N ARG A 62 14.96 23.60 -0.29
CA ARG A 62 16.26 23.33 0.34
C ARG A 62 17.44 23.25 -0.65
N ASP A 63 17.20 23.47 -1.95
CA ASP A 63 18.20 23.30 -3.01
C ASP A 63 18.85 21.90 -3.03
N GLU A 64 18.05 20.88 -2.71
CA GLU A 64 18.47 19.47 -2.71
C GLU A 64 18.10 18.79 -4.03
N GLU A 65 19.06 18.09 -4.64
CA GLU A 65 18.78 17.30 -5.83
C GLU A 65 18.07 15.98 -5.51
N LEU A 66 16.97 15.72 -6.22
CA LEU A 66 16.26 14.45 -6.14
C LEU A 66 17.01 13.34 -6.89
N HIS A 67 17.18 12.20 -6.23
CA HIS A 67 17.80 11.01 -6.78
C HIS A 67 17.01 10.45 -7.99
N ASP A 68 17.67 9.72 -8.89
CA ASP A 68 17.04 9.18 -10.10
C ASP A 68 15.91 8.20 -9.82
N VAL A 69 16.06 7.36 -8.79
CA VAL A 69 15.00 6.45 -8.33
C VAL A 69 13.76 7.25 -7.93
N TYR A 70 13.93 8.35 -7.20
CA TYR A 70 12.83 9.23 -6.81
C TYR A 70 12.09 9.77 -8.04
N LYS A 71 12.84 10.35 -9.00
CA LYS A 71 12.26 10.91 -10.24
C LYS A 71 11.52 9.84 -11.06
N LYS A 72 12.02 8.59 -11.09
CA LYS A 72 11.37 7.47 -11.77
C LYS A 72 10.08 7.06 -11.06
N THR A 73 10.12 6.91 -9.73
CA THR A 73 8.95 6.57 -8.93
C THR A 73 7.87 7.65 -9.04
N GLN A 74 8.25 8.92 -8.94
CA GLN A 74 7.34 10.06 -9.10
C GLN A 74 6.62 10.00 -10.45
N LYS A 75 7.36 9.84 -11.56
CA LYS A 75 6.77 9.71 -12.90
C LYS A 75 5.83 8.51 -13.02
N TYR A 76 6.17 7.39 -12.38
CA TYR A 76 5.34 6.20 -12.38
C TYR A 76 4.01 6.47 -11.67
N VAL A 77 4.06 6.99 -10.43
CA VAL A 77 2.83 7.22 -9.65
C VAL A 77 1.98 8.35 -10.23
N GLU A 78 2.59 9.40 -10.80
CA GLU A 78 1.83 10.44 -11.51
C GLU A 78 1.09 9.89 -12.74
N ARG A 79 1.68 8.92 -13.44
CA ARG A 79 1.09 8.30 -14.63
C ARG A 79 -0.02 7.31 -14.29
N TYR A 80 0.20 6.47 -13.27
CA TYR A 80 -0.69 5.37 -12.90
C TYR A 80 -1.58 5.68 -11.68
N ASN A 81 -1.68 6.95 -11.28
CA ASN A 81 -2.68 7.38 -10.31
C ASN A 81 -4.07 7.42 -10.97
N THR A 82 -4.94 6.50 -10.55
CA THR A 82 -6.35 6.39 -10.95
C THR A 82 -7.28 7.31 -10.13
N MET A 83 -6.81 7.82 -8.99
CA MET A 83 -7.52 8.68 -8.05
C MET A 83 -6.87 10.06 -8.02
N LYS A 84 -7.03 10.82 -9.11
CA LYS A 84 -6.50 12.19 -9.22
C LYS A 84 -7.63 13.15 -9.56
N ASN A 85 -7.56 14.33 -8.97
CA ASN A 85 -8.36 15.46 -9.39
C ASN A 85 -7.49 16.72 -9.29
N PRO A 86 -7.15 17.38 -10.43
CA PRO A 86 -6.31 18.57 -10.42
C PRO A 86 -7.00 19.81 -9.84
N GLU A 87 -8.33 19.77 -9.69
CA GLU A 87 -9.14 20.88 -9.15
C GLU A 87 -9.40 20.75 -7.65
N LYS A 88 -9.34 19.53 -7.10
CA LYS A 88 -9.42 19.34 -5.65
C LYS A 88 -8.15 19.84 -4.97
N GLU A 89 -8.33 20.47 -3.82
CA GLU A 89 -7.20 20.80 -2.97
C GLU A 89 -6.48 19.52 -2.52
N HIS A 90 -5.14 19.58 -2.39
CA HIS A 90 -4.34 18.42 -1.97
C HIS A 90 -4.84 17.78 -0.68
N GLN A 91 -5.30 18.59 0.28
CA GLN A 91 -5.81 18.09 1.55
C GLN A 91 -7.11 17.29 1.37
N GLU A 92 -8.05 17.78 0.55
CA GLU A 92 -9.30 17.07 0.28
C GLU A 92 -9.06 15.73 -0.43
N LEU A 93 -8.05 15.66 -1.31
CA LEU A 93 -7.67 14.40 -1.94
C LEU A 93 -7.08 13.43 -0.93
N VAL A 94 -6.21 13.90 -0.03
CA VAL A 94 -5.64 13.07 1.05
C VAL A 94 -6.74 12.52 1.93
N ASP A 95 -7.69 13.36 2.34
CA ASP A 95 -8.79 12.95 3.22
C ASP A 95 -9.65 11.86 2.58
N GLU A 96 -9.99 11.96 1.28
CA GLU A 96 -10.73 10.92 0.56
C GLU A 96 -9.95 9.61 0.44
N LEU A 97 -8.64 9.68 0.20
CA LEU A 97 -7.77 8.49 0.12
C LEU A 97 -7.64 7.79 1.47
N ASP A 98 -7.48 8.56 2.55
CA ASP A 98 -7.38 8.05 3.92
C ASP A 98 -8.72 7.44 4.38
N ASN A 99 -9.84 8.09 4.04
CA ASN A 99 -11.18 7.55 4.30
C ASN A 99 -11.40 6.22 3.57
N LEU A 100 -10.98 6.10 2.31
CA LEU A 100 -11.08 4.84 1.56
C LEU A 100 -10.20 3.75 2.16
N GLN A 101 -8.93 4.06 2.44
CA GLN A 101 -8.02 3.09 3.07
C GLN A 101 -8.56 2.64 4.42
N GLY A 102 -9.07 3.57 5.23
CA GLY A 102 -9.71 3.27 6.52
C GLY A 102 -10.90 2.34 6.36
N ALA A 103 -11.84 2.67 5.45
CA ALA A 103 -13.01 1.85 5.18
C ALA A 103 -12.63 0.41 4.77
N LEU A 104 -11.67 0.26 3.86
CA LEU A 104 -11.18 -1.05 3.41
C LEU A 104 -10.45 -1.81 4.53
N THR A 105 -9.63 -1.12 5.32
CA THR A 105 -8.88 -1.73 6.44
C THR A 105 -9.82 -2.22 7.54
N THR A 106 -10.93 -1.51 7.78
CA THR A 106 -11.96 -1.89 8.77
C THR A 106 -13.07 -2.76 8.20
N PHE A 107 -13.04 -3.09 6.90
CA PHE A 107 -14.04 -3.95 6.28
C PHE A 107 -14.01 -5.34 6.93
N ARG A 108 -15.16 -5.83 7.37
CA ARG A 108 -15.31 -7.16 7.98
C ARG A 108 -16.52 -7.87 7.37
N LYS A 109 -16.36 -9.15 7.05
CA LYS A 109 -17.46 -10.03 6.64
C LYS A 109 -17.49 -11.27 7.51
N GLU A 110 -18.64 -11.57 8.10
CA GLU A 110 -18.81 -12.81 8.85
C GLU A 110 -19.10 -13.98 7.88
N THR A 111 -18.41 -15.10 8.08
CA THR A 111 -18.67 -16.36 7.39
C THR A 111 -19.86 -17.09 8.00
N GLU A 112 -20.39 -18.11 7.30
CA GLU A 112 -21.45 -18.98 7.83
C GLU A 112 -21.04 -19.71 9.13
N GLU A 113 -19.73 -19.87 9.35
CA GLU A 113 -19.15 -20.50 10.54
C GLU A 113 -18.89 -19.49 11.68
N GLY A 114 -19.26 -18.22 11.51
CA GLY A 114 -19.08 -17.16 12.52
C GLY A 114 -17.65 -16.62 12.62
N GLN A 115 -16.78 -16.92 11.65
CA GLN A 115 -15.45 -16.32 11.56
C GLN A 115 -15.50 -14.98 10.83
N GLU A 116 -14.81 -13.97 11.35
CA GLU A 116 -14.64 -12.70 10.68
C GLU A 116 -13.54 -12.76 9.62
N MET A 117 -13.86 -12.29 8.43
CA MET A 117 -12.93 -12.08 7.33
C MET A 117 -12.60 -10.60 7.22
N GLU A 118 -11.32 -10.27 7.26
CA GLU A 118 -10.81 -8.92 7.06
C GLU A 118 -9.91 -8.86 5.85
N LEU A 119 -9.74 -7.69 5.23
CA LEU A 119 -8.77 -7.50 4.14
C LEU A 119 -7.35 -7.44 4.70
N HIS A 120 -6.42 -8.14 4.07
CA HIS A 120 -5.00 -7.97 4.34
C HIS A 120 -4.50 -6.63 3.77
N GLN A 121 -3.51 -5.99 4.41
CA GLN A 121 -3.00 -4.69 3.96
C GLN A 121 -2.54 -4.68 2.48
N PHE A 122 -1.93 -5.77 2.02
CA PHE A 122 -1.61 -5.96 0.61
C PHE A 122 -2.85 -5.85 -0.30
N GLU A 123 -3.95 -6.51 0.07
CA GLU A 123 -5.20 -6.50 -0.71
C GLU A 123 -5.79 -5.10 -0.75
N VAL A 124 -5.75 -4.36 0.37
CA VAL A 124 -6.20 -2.96 0.44
C VAL A 124 -5.46 -2.10 -0.60
N ALA A 125 -4.12 -2.14 -0.62
CA ALA A 125 -3.36 -1.34 -1.57
C ALA A 125 -3.50 -1.84 -3.02
N ALA A 126 -3.59 -3.15 -3.23
CA ALA A 126 -3.83 -3.73 -4.55
C ALA A 126 -5.18 -3.28 -5.10
N LEU A 127 -6.25 -3.32 -4.29
CA LEU A 127 -7.58 -2.83 -4.63
C LEU A 127 -7.55 -1.34 -4.99
N MET A 128 -6.93 -0.50 -4.15
CA MET A 128 -6.82 0.95 -4.41
C MET A 128 -6.03 1.28 -5.70
N ASN A 129 -5.11 0.41 -6.11
CA ASN A 129 -4.26 0.64 -7.28
C ASN A 129 -4.82 0.07 -8.58
N LEU A 130 -5.49 -1.09 -8.52
CA LEU A 130 -5.84 -1.88 -9.70
C LEU A 130 -7.32 -1.74 -10.10
N VAL A 131 -8.21 -1.50 -9.13
CA VAL A 131 -9.65 -1.42 -9.39
C VAL A 131 -9.99 -0.10 -10.07
N ALA A 132 -10.84 -0.18 -11.09
CA ALA A 132 -11.47 0.94 -11.77
C ALA A 132 -12.99 0.91 -11.57
N THR A 133 -13.68 1.94 -12.05
CA THR A 133 -15.14 2.07 -11.84
C THR A 133 -15.97 0.96 -12.46
N ASP A 134 -15.45 0.29 -13.49
CA ASP A 134 -16.08 -0.79 -14.25
C ASP A 134 -15.53 -2.19 -13.90
N THR A 135 -14.59 -2.29 -12.96
CA THR A 135 -14.06 -3.57 -12.50
C THR A 135 -15.17 -4.42 -11.89
N MET A 136 -15.23 -5.68 -12.31
CA MET A 136 -16.17 -6.68 -11.84
C MET A 136 -15.49 -7.65 -10.86
N VAL A 137 -16.29 -8.42 -10.11
CA VAL A 137 -15.81 -9.40 -9.12
C VAL A 137 -14.81 -10.41 -9.74
N GLU A 138 -15.12 -10.99 -10.90
CA GLU A 138 -14.22 -11.93 -11.59
C GLU A 138 -12.86 -11.29 -11.94
N GLU A 139 -12.86 -10.04 -12.38
CA GLU A 139 -11.62 -9.32 -12.71
C GLU A 139 -10.82 -9.01 -11.43
N ALA A 140 -11.49 -8.56 -10.37
CA ALA A 140 -10.83 -8.29 -9.09
C ALA A 140 -10.15 -9.54 -8.52
N VAL A 141 -10.81 -10.70 -8.59
CA VAL A 141 -10.23 -11.99 -8.16
C VAL A 141 -9.12 -12.44 -9.11
N ALA A 142 -9.24 -12.22 -10.42
CA ALA A 142 -8.18 -12.54 -11.37
C ALA A 142 -6.90 -11.71 -11.14
N LEU A 143 -7.06 -10.43 -10.77
CA LEU A 143 -5.96 -9.52 -10.46
C LEU A 143 -5.37 -9.75 -9.06
N ILE A 144 -6.22 -10.10 -8.09
CA ILE A 144 -5.87 -10.28 -6.68
C ILE A 144 -6.43 -11.63 -6.20
N PRO A 145 -5.74 -12.74 -6.50
CA PRO A 145 -6.28 -14.08 -6.26
C PRO A 145 -6.62 -14.39 -4.80
N SER A 146 -5.94 -13.74 -3.84
CA SER A 146 -6.22 -13.92 -2.41
C SER A 146 -7.63 -13.48 -2.02
N LEU A 147 -8.31 -12.66 -2.83
CA LEU A 147 -9.70 -12.26 -2.61
C LEU A 147 -10.69 -13.42 -2.76
N SER A 148 -10.32 -14.53 -3.43
CA SER A 148 -11.21 -15.67 -3.65
C SER A 148 -11.72 -16.34 -2.36
N ARG A 149 -11.12 -16.01 -1.21
CA ARG A 149 -11.60 -16.43 0.10
C ARG A 149 -12.92 -15.76 0.50
N PHE A 150 -13.22 -14.57 -0.03
CA PHE A 150 -14.48 -13.86 0.26
C PHE A 150 -15.62 -14.37 -0.63
N PRO A 151 -16.88 -14.30 -0.14
CA PRO A 151 -18.02 -14.49 -1.02
C PRO A 151 -18.12 -13.36 -2.04
N GLU A 152 -18.62 -13.64 -3.24
CA GLU A 152 -18.74 -12.66 -4.32
C GLU A 152 -19.50 -11.40 -3.89
N SER A 153 -20.53 -11.53 -3.05
CA SER A 153 -21.28 -10.40 -2.51
C SER A 153 -20.43 -9.46 -1.65
N ALA A 154 -19.46 -9.98 -0.89
CA ALA A 154 -18.55 -9.14 -0.11
C ALA A 154 -17.53 -8.42 -1.00
N ILE A 155 -17.08 -9.07 -2.08
CA ILE A 155 -16.20 -8.44 -3.07
C ILE A 155 -16.95 -7.33 -3.80
N ASP A 156 -18.21 -7.56 -4.17
CA ASP A 156 -19.07 -6.55 -4.79
C ASP A 156 -19.27 -5.32 -3.87
N GLU A 157 -19.53 -5.54 -2.57
CA GLU A 157 -19.59 -4.47 -1.56
C GLU A 157 -18.26 -3.66 -1.49
N ILE A 158 -17.11 -4.33 -1.55
CA ILE A 158 -15.79 -3.68 -1.58
C ILE A 158 -15.61 -2.83 -2.86
N LEU A 159 -15.99 -3.36 -4.01
CA LEU A 159 -15.90 -2.66 -5.29
C LEU A 159 -16.82 -1.44 -5.31
N ASP A 160 -18.01 -1.53 -4.71
CA ASP A 160 -18.92 -0.40 -4.52
C ASP A 160 -18.31 0.73 -3.68
N LEU A 161 -17.63 0.40 -2.57
CA LEU A 161 -16.93 1.39 -1.74
C LEU A 161 -15.85 2.15 -2.52
N ILE A 162 -15.06 1.42 -3.32
CA ILE A 162 -14.01 2.01 -4.16
C ILE A 162 -14.63 2.88 -5.25
N ARG A 163 -15.63 2.36 -5.97
CA ARG A 163 -16.32 3.07 -7.06
C ARG A 163 -16.94 4.38 -6.56
N ASN A 164 -17.65 4.33 -5.44
CA ASN A 164 -18.27 5.51 -4.85
C ASN A 164 -17.22 6.57 -4.49
N THR A 165 -16.07 6.16 -3.97
CA THR A 165 -14.98 7.08 -3.63
C THR A 165 -14.29 7.64 -4.87
N MET A 166 -14.02 6.81 -5.89
CA MET A 166 -13.49 7.28 -7.16
C MET A 166 -14.41 8.31 -7.82
N ILE A 167 -15.73 8.09 -7.80
CA ILE A 167 -16.71 9.06 -8.29
C ILE A 167 -16.62 10.36 -7.48
N ARG A 168 -16.54 10.31 -6.15
CA ARG A 168 -16.34 11.54 -5.34
C ARG A 168 -15.01 12.23 -5.62
N ILE A 169 -13.95 11.51 -5.95
CA ILE A 169 -12.66 12.12 -6.29
C ILE A 169 -12.74 12.77 -7.67
N VAL A 170 -13.26 12.07 -8.67
CA VAL A 170 -13.23 12.47 -10.08
C VAL A 170 -14.37 13.43 -10.47
N SER A 171 -15.56 13.30 -9.91
CA SER A 171 -16.78 13.98 -10.40
C SER A 171 -17.06 15.38 -9.83
N TYR A 172 -16.06 16.10 -9.33
CA TYR A 172 -16.20 17.51 -8.91
C TYR A 172 -15.49 18.51 -9.83
N GLY A 173 -15.32 18.19 -11.11
CA GLY A 173 -14.84 19.12 -12.13
C GLY A 173 -15.84 19.30 -13.27
N SER A 174 -16.97 19.97 -13.00
CA SER A 174 -17.95 20.37 -14.02
C SER A 174 -18.52 21.75 -13.70
#